data_AF-A0A2I1BUV8-F1
#
_entry.id   AF-A0A2I1BUV8-F1
#
_cell.length_a   1.000
_cell.length_b   1.000
_cell.length_c   1.000
_cell.angle_alpha   90.00
_cell.angle_beta   90.00
_cell.angle_gamma   90.00
#
_symmetry.space_group_name_H-M   'P 1'
#
loop_
_entity.id
_entity.type
_entity.pdbx_description
1 polymer ?
#
loop_
_entity_poly.entity_id
_entity_poly.type
_entity_poly.pdbx_seq_one_letter_code
_entity_poly.pdbx_strand_id
1 'polypeptide(L)' 'MIALMGPPPSEFVKRSETTEQCFKPSGAWIAHEDAALPSVSLESLGKRLSGQEKGLYLQFMRSMLKWLPEER' A
#
# COMPACT_ATOMS: atom_id res chain seq x y z
N MET A 1 -3.36 1.18 -3.24
CA MET A 1 -2.54 1.33 -2.02
C MET A 1 -2.36 0.00 -1.30
N ILE A 2 -3.43 -0.65 -0.82
CA ILE A 2 -3.33 -1.96 -0.14
C ILE A 2 -2.62 -3.02 -0.99
N ALA A 3 -2.94 -3.12 -2.29
CA ALA A 3 -2.30 -4.10 -3.18
C ALA A 3 -0.76 -3.97 -3.23
N LEU A 4 -0.19 -2.80 -2.91
CA LEU A 4 1.26 -2.57 -2.94
C LEU A 4 1.90 -2.52 -1.55
N MET A 5 1.18 -2.03 -0.54
CA MET A 5 1.71 -1.78 0.81
C MET A 5 1.17 -2.76 1.87
N GLY A 6 0.24 -3.65 1.50
CA GLY A 6 -0.53 -4.46 2.45
C GLY A 6 -1.62 -3.65 3.17
N PRO A 7 -2.41 -4.29 4.06
CA PRO A 7 -3.44 -3.59 4.82
C PRO A 7 -2.82 -2.52 5.74
N PRO A 8 -3.49 -1.38 5.95
CA PRO A 8 -3.04 -0.37 6.89
C PRO A 8 -3.03 -0.91 8.33
N PRO A 9 -2.10 -0.44 9.17
CA PRO A 9 -2.15 -0.71 10.60
C PRO A 9 -3.38 -0.04 11.23
N SER A 10 -3.86 -0.59 12.35
CA SER A 10 -5.05 -0.04 13.04
C SER A 10 -4.87 1.40 13.49
N GLU A 11 -3.64 1.80 13.81
CA GLU A 11 -3.33 3.18 14.16
C GLU A 11 -3.67 4.15 13.01
N PHE A 12 -3.34 3.78 11.78
CA PHE A 12 -3.68 4.59 10.60
C PHE A 12 -5.20 4.73 10.44
N VAL A 13 -5.94 3.63 10.61
CA VAL A 13 -7.41 3.63 10.43
C VAL A 13 -8.11 4.55 11.44
N LYS A 14 -7.62 4.58 12.69
CA LYS A 14 -8.21 5.36 13.79
C LYS A 14 -7.85 6.85 13.77
N ARG A 15 -6.94 7.28 12.87
CA ARG A 15 -6.51 8.70 12.80
C ARG A 15 -7.57 9.61 12.16
N SER A 16 -8.56 9.06 11.46
CA SER A 16 -9.61 9.85 10.79
C SER A 16 -10.90 9.07 10.59
N GLU A 17 -12.04 9.76 10.68
CA GLU A 17 -13.35 9.23 10.30
C GLU A 17 -13.38 8.79 8.82
N THR A 18 -12.68 9.50 7.94
CA THR A 18 -12.62 9.16 6.52
C THR A 18 -11.93 7.81 6.27
N THR A 19 -10.92 7.47 7.06
CA THR A 19 -10.25 6.16 6.94
C THR A 19 -11.12 5.03 7.47
N GLU A 20 -11.97 5.28 8.47
CA GLU A 20 -12.94 4.30 8.98
C GLU A 20 -14.05 3.98 7.97
N GLN A 21 -14.40 4.92 7.09
CA GLN A 21 -15.35 4.67 5.98
C GLN A 21 -14.77 3.74 4.90
N CYS A 22 -13.44 3.57 4.87
CA CYS A 22 -12.73 2.78 3.87
C CYS A 22 -12.27 1.42 4.41
N PHE A 23 -11.85 1.37 5.67
CA PHE A 23 -11.23 0.19 6.27
C PHE A 23 -11.99 -0.25 7.53
N LYS A 24 -12.15 -1.56 7.69
CA LYS A 24 -12.54 -2.15 8.97
C LYS A 24 -11.45 -1.82 10.02
N PRO A 25 -11.77 -1.88 11.33
CA PRO A 25 -10.78 -1.67 12.39
C PRO A 25 -9.55 -2.60 12.31
N SER A 26 -9.68 -3.75 11.64
CA SER A 26 -8.59 -4.69 11.35
C SER A 26 -7.65 -4.25 10.21
N GLY A 27 -7.94 -3.14 9.52
CA GLY A 27 -7.25 -2.70 8.31
C GLY A 27 -7.78 -3.33 7.01
N ALA A 28 -8.77 -4.24 7.10
CA ALA A 28 -9.35 -4.86 5.91
C ALA A 28 -10.18 -3.85 5.10
N TRP A 29 -10.05 -3.88 3.78
CA TRP A 29 -10.87 -3.07 2.86
C TRP A 29 -12.35 -3.43 2.98
N ILE A 30 -13.23 -2.43 3.14
CA ILE A 30 -14.67 -2.67 3.39
C ILE A 30 -15.37 -3.24 2.16
N ALA A 31 -15.11 -2.70 0.97
CA ALA A 31 -15.75 -3.13 -0.27
C ALA A 31 -14.96 -4.26 -0.98
N HIS A 32 -14.40 -5.21 -0.23
CA HIS A 32 -13.61 -6.30 -0.81
C HIS A 32 -14.42 -7.17 -1.79
N GLU A 33 -15.71 -7.37 -1.49
CA GLU A 33 -16.62 -8.17 -2.32
C GLU A 33 -17.03 -7.43 -3.61
N ASP A 34 -17.26 -6.11 -3.54
CA ASP A 34 -17.71 -5.30 -4.69
C ASP A 34 -16.54 -4.78 -5.55
N ALA A 35 -15.37 -4.58 -4.93
CA ALA A 35 -14.18 -4.02 -5.55
C ALA A 35 -12.94 -4.78 -5.08
N ALA A 36 -12.69 -5.91 -5.73
CA ALA A 36 -11.53 -6.74 -5.47
C ALA A 36 -10.22 -5.96 -5.70
N LEU A 37 -9.23 -6.23 -4.84
CA LEU A 37 -7.91 -5.64 -5.00
C LEU A 37 -7.21 -6.23 -6.23
N PRO A 38 -6.57 -5.40 -7.07
CA PRO A 38 -5.81 -5.90 -8.19
C PRO A 38 -4.59 -6.69 -7.71
N SER A 39 -4.29 -7.80 -8.39
CA SER A 39 -3.08 -8.60 -8.15
C SER A 39 -1.86 -7.95 -8.82
N VAL A 40 -1.30 -6.92 -8.20
CA VAL A 40 -0.15 -6.16 -8.69
C VAL A 40 0.98 -6.11 -7.68
N SER A 41 2.21 -5.84 -8.14
CA SER A 41 3.38 -5.66 -7.28
C SER A 41 4.22 -4.49 -7.80
N LEU A 42 5.08 -3.91 -6.95
CA LEU A 42 5.97 -2.83 -7.40
C LEU A 42 6.93 -3.28 -8.51
N GLU A 43 7.39 -4.52 -8.42
CA GLU A 43 8.28 -5.16 -9.39
C GLU A 43 7.61 -5.30 -10.76
N SER A 44 6.32 -5.64 -10.78
CA SER A 44 5.55 -5.81 -12.01
C SER A 44 5.15 -4.48 -12.64
N LEU A 45 5.10 -3.38 -11.87
CA LEU A 45 4.87 -2.02 -12.37
C LEU A 45 6.16 -1.37 -12.93
N GLY A 46 7.33 -1.65 -12.32
CA GLY A 46 8.64 -1.18 -12.77
C GLY A 46 9.20 -1.93 -14.00
N LYS A 47 8.43 -2.07 -15.09
CA LYS A 47 8.84 -2.86 -16.27
C LYS A 47 9.91 -2.20 -17.14
N ARG A 48 10.03 -0.87 -17.08
CA ARG A 48 10.97 -0.09 -17.90
C ARG A 48 12.40 -0.12 -17.37
N LEU A 49 12.59 -0.51 -16.11
CA LEU A 49 13.89 -0.62 -15.47
C LEU A 49 14.28 -2.10 -15.40
N SER A 50 15.58 -2.36 -15.46
CA SER A 50 16.15 -3.70 -15.31
C SER A 50 17.44 -3.64 -14.49
N GLY A 51 17.96 -4.81 -14.10
CA GLY A 51 19.22 -4.91 -13.36
C GLY A 51 19.24 -4.11 -12.06
N GLN A 52 20.39 -3.48 -11.79
CA GLN A 52 20.65 -2.75 -10.55
C GLN A 52 19.77 -1.52 -10.37
N GLU A 53 19.50 -0.79 -11.47
CA GLU A 53 18.66 0.42 -11.43
C GLU A 53 17.26 0.11 -10.94
N LYS A 54 16.68 -1.02 -11.39
CA LYS A 54 15.39 -1.48 -10.90
C LYS A 54 15.43 -1.77 -9.40
N GLY A 55 16.50 -2.41 -8.91
CA GLY A 55 16.68 -2.69 -7.48
C GLY A 55 16.67 -1.43 -6.64
N LEU A 56 17.48 -0.43 -7.01
CA LEU A 56 17.57 0.85 -6.31
C LEU A 56 16.25 1.62 -6.35
N TYR A 57 15.59 1.66 -7.52
CA TYR A 57 14.28 2.29 -7.66
C TYR A 57 13.23 1.64 -6.76
N LEU A 58 13.15 0.31 -6.73
CA LEU A 58 12.20 -0.40 -5.87
C LEU A 58 12.49 -0.19 -4.39
N GLN A 59 13.76 -0.16 -4.00
CA GLN A 59 14.16 0.14 -2.62
C GLN A 59 13.71 1.54 -2.20
N PHE A 60 13.94 2.53 -3.06
CA PHE A 60 13.47 3.90 -2.86
C PHE A 60 11.95 4.01 -2.78
N MET A 61 11.21 3.35 -3.68
CA MET A 61 9.76 3.33 -3.63
C MET A 61 9.24 2.70 -2.31
N ARG A 62 9.88 1.63 -1.84
CA ARG A 62 9.50 0.97 -0.58
C ARG A 62 9.80 1.80 0.67
N SER A 63 10.76 2.72 0.63
CA SER A 63 10.95 3.67 1.74
C SER A 63 9.85 4.72 1.77
N MET A 64 9.37 5.18 0.61
CA MET A 64 8.32 6.20 0.51
C MET A 64 6.89 5.66 0.74
N LEU A 65 6.62 4.42 0.31
CA LEU A 65 5.29 3.81 0.34
C LEU A 65 4.99 3.20 1.71
N LYS A 66 4.68 4.08 2.67
CA LYS A 66 4.29 3.72 4.04
C LYS A 66 2.95 4.32 4.41
N TRP A 67 2.19 3.58 5.22
CA TRP A 67 0.91 4.02 5.76
C TRP A 67 1.09 5.16 6.74
N LEU A 68 1.97 4.99 7.72
CA LEU A 68 2.28 6.03 8.68
C LEU A 68 3.29 7.02 8.08
N PRO A 69 3.00 8.33 8.09
CA PRO A 69 3.94 9.34 7.64
C PRO A 69 5.28 9.28 8.37
N GLU A 70 5.27 8.86 9.65
CA GLU A 70 6.45 8.79 10.52
C GLU A 70 7.41 7.64 10.14
N GLU A 71 6.97 6.69 9.32
CA GLU A 71 7.78 5.56 8.86
C GLU A 71 8.46 5.80 7.49
N ARG A 72 8.24 6.98 6.89
CA ARG A 72 8.76 7.35 5.56
C ARG A 72 10.16 7.95 5.62
#